data_AF-A0A3Q0IZN3-F1
#
_entry.id   AF-A0A3Q0IZN3-F1
#
_cell.length_a   1.000
_cell.length_b   1.000
_cell.length_c   1.000
_cell.angle_alpha   90.00
_cell.angle_beta   90.00
_cell.angle_gamma   90.00
#
_symmetry.space_group_name_H-M   'P 1'
#
loop_
_entity.id
_entity.type
_entity.pdbx_description
1 polymer ?
#
loop_
_entity_poly.entity_id
_entity_poly.type
_entity_poly.pdbx_seq_one_letter_code
_entity_poly.pdbx_strand_id
1 'polypeptide(L)'
;MNETNPDKDVVVNEFIKKLQGDINSKNIRHYVNAFLTRKDLPLKDYKLDILLVTGVLGSYANVVEKLHRDLCKNKCTLLKIERAGDVLTEAVSIFLF
;
A
#
# COMPACT_ATOMS: atom_id res chain seq x y z
N MET A 1 10.48 -18.59 21.10
CA MET A 1 11.66 -18.38 20.24
C MET A 1 11.39 -17.15 19.39
N ASN A 2 12.11 -16.06 19.62
CA ASN A 2 11.97 -14.84 18.81
C ASN A 2 12.73 -15.07 17.50
N GLU A 3 12.00 -15.35 16.42
CA GLU A 3 12.55 -15.30 15.07
C GLU A 3 12.81 -13.84 14.71
N THR A 4 14.02 -13.35 15.01
CA THR A 4 14.59 -12.19 14.33
C THR A 4 14.76 -12.55 12.87
N ASN A 5 13.72 -12.27 12.08
CA ASN A 5 13.73 -12.50 10.64
C ASN A 5 14.53 -11.35 9.99
N PRO A 6 15.75 -11.60 9.48
CA PRO A 6 16.67 -10.56 9.02
C PRO A 6 16.10 -9.70 7.89
N ASP A 7 15.16 -10.24 7.08
CA ASP A 7 14.47 -9.47 6.04
C ASP A 7 13.59 -8.36 6.61
N LYS A 8 12.99 -8.57 7.79
CA LYS A 8 12.13 -7.55 8.42
C LYS A 8 12.95 -6.34 8.83
N ASP A 9 14.13 -6.54 9.40
CA ASP A 9 14.99 -5.44 9.85
C ASP A 9 15.56 -4.64 8.66
N VAL A 10 15.84 -5.29 7.53
CA VAL A 10 16.26 -4.61 6.29
C VAL A 10 15.13 -3.73 5.75
N VAL A 11 13.92 -4.27 5.60
CA VAL A 11 12.75 -3.54 5.10
C VAL A 11 12.40 -2.36 6.02
N VAL A 12 12.45 -2.56 7.34
CA VAL A 12 12.25 -1.50 8.34
C VAL A 12 13.27 -0.37 8.14
N ASN A 13 14.55 -0.71 7.98
CA ASN A 13 15.60 0.30 7.84
C ASN A 13 15.51 1.07 6.51
N GLU A 14 15.16 0.42 5.41
CA GLU A 14 14.92 1.11 4.12
C GLU A 14 13.70 2.02 4.18
N PHE A 15 12.63 1.57 4.84
CA PHE A 15 11.43 2.37 5.02
C PHE A 15 11.69 3.59 5.92
N ILE A 16 12.43 3.42 7.01
CA ILE A 16 12.86 4.53 7.89
C ILE A 16 13.73 5.53 7.12
N LYS A 17 14.66 5.07 6.27
CA LYS A 17 15.47 5.95 5.43
C LYS A 17 14.64 6.77 4.45
N LYS A 18 13.63 6.16 3.82
CA LYS A 18 12.68 6.85 2.93
C LYS A 18 11.79 7.84 3.68
N LEU A 19 11.51 7.58 4.96
CA LEU A 19 10.71 8.42 5.84
C LEU A 19 11.52 9.45 6.64
N GLN A 20 12.77 9.78 6.25
CA GLN A 20 13.60 10.80 6.92
C GLN A 20 13.03 12.23 6.77
N GLY A 21 11.86 12.44 7.37
CA GLY A 21 11.16 13.67 7.68
C GLY A 21 10.58 13.59 9.10
N ASP A 22 9.64 14.48 9.43
CA ASP A 22 9.14 14.86 10.77
C ASP A 22 8.54 13.75 11.68
N ILE A 23 8.69 12.47 11.35
CA ILE A 23 8.08 11.34 12.08
C ILE A 23 9.06 10.75 13.10
N ASN A 24 8.58 10.53 14.32
CA ASN A 24 9.37 9.93 15.41
C ASN A 24 9.85 8.50 15.06
N SER A 25 11.16 8.29 15.02
CA SER A 25 11.80 7.03 14.61
C SER A 25 11.42 5.81 15.45
N LYS A 26 11.13 5.98 16.75
CA LYS A 26 10.66 4.87 17.61
C LYS A 26 9.26 4.44 17.20
N ASN A 27 8.39 5.40 16.86
CA ASN A 27 7.02 5.12 16.45
C ASN A 27 6.95 4.50 15.04
N ILE A 28 7.89 4.82 14.15
CA ILE A 28 7.96 4.19 12.81
C ILE A 28 8.13 2.68 12.93
N ARG A 29 8.96 2.20 13.86
CA ARG A 29 9.13 0.75 14.07
C ARG A 29 7.83 0.08 14.48
N HIS A 30 7.05 0.70 15.36
CA HIS A 30 5.73 0.20 15.75
C HIS A 30 4.76 0.18 14.57
N TYR A 31 4.75 1.23 13.74
CA TYR A 31 3.94 1.29 12.53
C TYR A 31 4.30 0.16 11.54
N VAL A 32 5.60 -0.02 11.24
CA VAL A 32 6.03 -1.07 10.31
C VAL A 32 5.68 -2.46 10.85
N ASN A 33 5.88 -2.70 12.14
CA ASN A 33 5.50 -3.98 12.75
C ASN A 33 3.98 -4.24 12.65
N ALA A 34 3.15 -3.23 12.90
CA ALA A 34 1.69 -3.34 12.76
C ALA A 34 1.30 -3.60 11.29
N PHE A 35 1.94 -2.94 10.34
CA PHE A 35 1.71 -3.17 8.91
C PHE A 35 2.10 -4.60 8.50
N LEU A 36 3.25 -5.10 8.93
CA LEU A 36 3.74 -6.45 8.58
C LEU A 36 2.93 -7.58 9.21
N THR A 37 2.23 -7.31 10.32
CA THR A 37 1.42 -8.30 11.05
C THR A 37 -0.09 -8.12 10.84
N ARG A 38 -0.47 -7.24 9.90
CA ARG A 38 -1.87 -6.96 9.60
C ARG A 38 -2.60 -8.21 9.13
N LYS A 39 -3.87 -8.33 9.53
CA LYS A 39 -4.79 -9.35 9.01
C LYS A 39 -5.35 -8.91 7.66
N ASP A 40 -5.80 -9.87 6.87
CA ASP A 40 -6.49 -9.60 5.62
C ASP A 40 -7.76 -8.77 5.85
N LEU A 41 -8.01 -7.82 4.94
CA LEU A 41 -9.18 -6.96 4.99
C LEU A 41 -10.38 -7.73 4.39
N PRO A 42 -11.51 -7.91 5.12
CA PRO A 42 -12.64 -8.70 4.65
C PRO A 42 -13.50 -7.88 3.67
N LEU A 43 -12.97 -7.62 2.47
CA LEU A 43 -13.58 -6.74 1.48
C LEU A 43 -14.65 -7.43 0.60
N LYS A 44 -14.80 -8.76 0.68
CA LYS A 44 -15.75 -9.51 -0.17
C LYS A 44 -17.19 -9.03 -0.05
N ASP A 45 -17.61 -8.63 1.14
CA ASP A 45 -18.99 -8.16 1.43
C ASP A 45 -19.06 -6.64 1.63
N TYR A 46 -18.07 -5.90 1.13
CA TYR A 46 -18.06 -4.44 1.28
C TYR A 46 -19.20 -3.82 0.49
N LYS A 47 -20.03 -3.01 1.18
CA LYS A 47 -21.31 -2.53 0.63
C LYS A 47 -21.19 -1.25 -0.21
N LEU A 48 -20.11 -0.50 -0.02
CA LEU A 48 -19.87 0.77 -0.69
C LEU A 48 -19.07 0.57 -1.96
N ASP A 49 -19.15 1.55 -2.86
CA ASP A 49 -18.32 1.56 -4.06
C ASP A 49 -16.84 1.82 -3.68
N ILE A 50 -15.93 1.08 -4.33
CA ILE A 50 -14.49 1.09 -4.07
C ILE A 50 -13.78 1.60 -5.32
N LEU A 51 -12.91 2.60 -5.12
CA LEU A 51 -11.91 2.99 -6.10
C LEU A 51 -10.54 2.49 -5.65
N LEU A 52 -10.00 1.52 -6.38
CA LEU A 52 -8.61 1.09 -6.23
C LEU A 52 -7.74 1.89 -7.18
N VAL A 53 -6.64 2.44 -6.68
CA VAL A 53 -5.70 3.21 -7.48
C VAL A 53 -4.29 2.68 -7.32
N THR A 54 -3.58 2.51 -8.44
CA THR A 54 -2.17 2.12 -8.44
C THR A 54 -1.44 2.65 -9.66
N GLY A 55 -0.16 2.95 -9.48
CA GLY A 55 0.76 3.23 -10.58
C GLY A 55 1.29 1.92 -11.15
N VAL A 56 1.53 1.86 -12.46
CA VAL A 56 2.06 0.65 -13.13
C VAL A 56 3.48 0.32 -12.68
N LEU A 57 4.27 1.32 -12.30
CA LEU A 57 5.62 1.15 -11.77
C LEU A 57 5.63 1.03 -10.23
N GLY A 58 4.46 1.04 -9.60
CA GLY A 58 4.31 0.99 -8.14
C GLY A 58 4.63 -0.39 -7.56
N SER A 59 5.27 -0.42 -6.40
CA SER A 59 5.66 -1.67 -5.71
C SER A 59 4.49 -2.59 -5.35
N TYR A 60 3.26 -2.06 -5.29
CA TYR A 60 2.05 -2.80 -4.96
C TYR A 60 1.11 -3.03 -6.15
N ALA A 61 1.50 -2.70 -7.39
CA ALA A 61 0.63 -2.80 -8.57
C ALA A 61 -0.02 -4.19 -8.71
N ASN A 62 0.78 -5.25 -8.65
CA ASN A 62 0.29 -6.63 -8.74
C ASN A 62 -0.66 -7.01 -7.60
N VAL A 63 -0.44 -6.47 -6.40
CA VAL A 63 -1.29 -6.73 -5.22
C VAL A 63 -2.65 -6.07 -5.40
N VAL A 64 -2.67 -4.81 -5.85
CA VAL A 64 -3.91 -4.06 -6.10
C VAL A 64 -4.72 -4.69 -7.24
N GLU A 65 -4.06 -5.13 -8.32
CA GLU A 65 -4.72 -5.86 -9.40
C GLU A 65 -5.31 -7.19 -8.94
N LYS A 66 -4.60 -7.94 -8.10
CA LYS A 66 -5.13 -9.17 -7.51
C LYS A 66 -6.36 -8.86 -6.64
N LEU A 67 -6.28 -7.83 -5.79
CA LEU A 67 -7.40 -7.40 -4.97
C LEU A 67 -8.62 -7.04 -5.83
N HIS A 68 -8.44 -6.30 -6.92
CA HIS A 68 -9.53 -5.98 -7.86
C HIS A 68 -10.21 -7.24 -8.43
N ARG A 69 -9.43 -8.26 -8.80
CA ARG A 69 -9.97 -9.54 -9.31
C ARG A 69 -10.79 -10.28 -8.26
N ASP A 70 -10.42 -10.17 -7.00
CA ASP A 70 -11.06 -10.86 -5.88
C ASP A 70 -12.32 -10.10 -5.35
N LEU A 71 -12.57 -8.87 -5.84
CA LEU A 71 -13.69 -8.02 -5.46
C LEU A 71 -14.86 -8.06 -6.46
N CYS A 72 -16.03 -7.60 -5.99
CA CYS A 72 -17.22 -7.47 -6.83
C CYS A 72 -17.00 -6.38 -7.90
N LYS A 73 -16.97 -6.78 -9.18
CA LYS A 73 -16.67 -5.89 -10.32
C LYS A 73 -17.66 -4.75 -10.50
N ASN A 74 -18.91 -4.92 -10.06
CA ASN A 74 -19.94 -3.86 -10.13
C ASN A 74 -19.79 -2.81 -9.03
N LYS A 75 -18.91 -3.06 -8.05
CA LYS A 75 -18.66 -2.21 -6.89
C LYS A 75 -17.22 -1.74 -6.80
N CYS A 76 -16.34 -2.23 -7.67
CA CYS A 76 -14.92 -1.93 -7.60
C CYS A 76 -14.38 -1.47 -8.95
N THR A 77 -13.95 -0.22 -9.01
CA THR A 77 -13.24 0.36 -10.15
C THR A 77 -11.74 0.33 -9.87
N LEU A 78 -10.96 -0.03 -10.88
CA LEU A 78 -9.50 0.03 -10.83
C LEU A 78 -8.99 1.13 -11.76
N LEU A 79 -8.34 2.14 -11.17
CA LEU A 79 -7.62 3.18 -11.89
C LEU A 79 -6.12 2.84 -11.90
N LYS A 80 -5.62 2.46 -13.07
CA LYS A 80 -4.18 2.24 -13.30
C LYS A 80 -3.58 3.45 -13.98
N ILE A 81 -2.50 3.97 -13.38
CA ILE A 81 -1.81 5.15 -13.90
C ILE A 81 -0.51 4.70 -14.53
N GLU A 82 -0.42 4.91 -15.84
CA GLU A 82 0.77 4.60 -16.62
C GLU A 82 1.94 5.47 -16.21
N ARG A 83 3.15 4.91 -16.25
CA ARG A 83 4.42 5.60 -15.93
C ARG A 83 4.51 6.19 -14.52
N ALA A 84 3.61 5.84 -13.61
CA ALA A 84 3.65 6.29 -12.22
C ALA A 84 4.17 5.19 -11.29
N GLY A 85 5.12 5.55 -10.42
CA GLY A 85 5.53 4.75 -9.26
C GLY A 85 4.71 5.12 -8.03
N ASP A 86 4.89 6.35 -7.54
CA ASP A 86 4.06 6.95 -6.50
C ASP A 86 2.98 7.85 -7.11
N VAL A 87 1.76 7.33 -7.15
CA VAL A 87 0.59 8.00 -7.70
C VAL A 87 0.29 9.34 -7.02
N LEU A 88 0.45 9.40 -5.69
CA LEU A 88 0.07 10.59 -4.92
C LEU A 88 1.06 11.74 -5.10
N THR A 89 2.24 11.48 -5.64
CA THR A 89 3.25 12.50 -5.92
C THR A 89 3.34 12.79 -7.42
N GLU A 90 3.28 11.76 -8.25
CA GLU A 90 3.54 11.85 -9.70
C GLU A 90 2.29 12.12 -10.53
N ALA A 91 1.09 11.85 -10.00
CA ALA A 91 -0.17 11.92 -10.74
C ALA A 91 -1.29 12.65 -9.97
N VAL A 92 -0.92 13.58 -9.08
CA VAL A 92 -1.83 14.38 -8.25
C VAL A 92 -2.97 14.99 -9.06
N SER A 93 -2.66 15.51 -10.26
CA SER A 93 -3.63 16.17 -11.15
C SER A 93 -4.81 15.30 -11.54
N ILE A 94 -4.68 13.97 -11.52
CA ILE A 94 -5.76 13.04 -11.83
C ILE A 94 -6.87 13.08 -10.76
N PHE A 95 -6.55 13.51 -9.54
CA PHE A 95 -7.49 13.56 -8.41
C PHE A 95 -8.10 14.95 -8.16
N LEU A 96 -7.74 15.96 -8.95
CA LEU A 96 -8.13 17.36 -8.72
C LEU A 96 -9.41 17.77 -9.48
N PHE A 97 -10.16 16.81 -10.03
CA PHE A 97 -11.46 17.02 -10.69
C PHE A 97 -12.57 16.32 -9.92
#